data_AF-A0A5J5WZ53-F1
#
_entry.id   AF-A0A5J5WZ53-F1
#
_cell.length_a   1.000
_cell.length_b   1.000
_cell.length_c   1.000
_cell.angle_alpha   90.00
_cell.angle_beta   90.00
_cell.angle_gamma   90.00
#
_symmetry.space_group_name_H-M   'P 1'
#
loop_
_entity.id
_entity.type
_entity.pdbx_description
1 polymer ?
#
loop_
_entity_poly.entity_id
_entity_poly.type
_entity_poly.pdbx_seq_one_letter_code
_entity_poly.pdbx_strand_id
1 'polypeptide(L)'
;MVIGDGILTPAISVFSAVSGLELSMSKEHHKYVEVPVACIILIGLFALQHYGTHRVGFLFAPVVLVWLLCISAIGLYNITHWNPHVYQALSPYYMYKFFRKTQRGGWMSLGGILLCITGSEAMFADLGHFSQLSIKIAFTFLVYPSLILAYMGQAAYLSQHHIIESDYRIGFYVSVPEKLRWPVLVIAILAAVVGSQAIITGTFSIIKQCSSLGCFPRVKIIHTSSKIHGQIYIPEINWLLMVLCLAVTVGFRDTRRMGNASGLAVITVMLVTTCLMSLVIVLCWQKSVFLAIGFVFFFGTIEALYFTASLTKFLEGAWVPIALAFIFLIIMCVWHYGTLKKYEFDVQNKVSINWLLSLGPSLGIVRVRGIGLVHTELVSGIPAIFSHFVTNLPAFHQAL
;
A
#
# COMPACT_ATOMS: atom_id res chain seq x y z
N MET A 1 8.81 -0.28 3.72
CA MET A 1 7.66 0.53 4.19
C MET A 1 6.42 0.28 3.34
N VAL A 2 6.45 0.51 2.02
CA VAL A 2 5.27 0.28 1.14
C VAL A 2 4.70 -1.16 1.24
N ILE A 3 5.55 -2.19 1.32
CA ILE A 3 5.09 -3.58 1.55
C ILE A 3 4.38 -3.72 2.93
N GLY A 4 4.87 -2.99 3.94
CA GLY A 4 4.25 -2.95 5.27
C GLY A 4 2.88 -2.25 5.23
N ASP A 5 2.75 -1.18 4.46
CA ASP A 5 1.44 -0.55 4.20
C ASP A 5 0.49 -1.51 3.46
N GLY A 6 1.04 -2.30 2.53
CA GLY A 6 0.37 -3.43 1.88
C GLY A 6 -0.26 -4.46 2.82
N ILE A 7 0.28 -4.60 4.03
CA ILE A 7 -0.21 -5.48 5.09
C ILE A 7 -1.22 -4.76 5.99
N LEU A 8 -0.88 -3.53 6.40
CA LEU A 8 -1.64 -2.77 7.39
C LEU A 8 -2.95 -2.21 6.81
N THR A 9 -2.95 -1.75 5.56
CA THR A 9 -4.10 -1.07 4.95
C THR A 9 -5.32 -2.00 4.80
N PRO A 10 -5.18 -3.23 4.25
CA PRO A 10 -6.31 -4.17 4.24
C PRO A 10 -6.82 -4.50 5.65
N ALA A 11 -5.91 -4.65 6.61
CA ALA A 11 -6.25 -4.96 7.99
C ALA A 11 -7.10 -3.84 8.61
N ILE A 12 -6.63 -2.59 8.54
CA ILE A 12 -7.32 -1.44 9.15
C ILE A 12 -8.61 -1.08 8.40
N SER A 13 -8.62 -1.12 7.07
CA SER A 13 -9.80 -0.77 6.28
C SER A 13 -10.95 -1.73 6.54
N VAL A 14 -10.70 -3.05 6.50
CA VAL A 14 -11.73 -4.06 6.77
C VAL A 14 -12.16 -4.02 8.24
N PHE A 15 -11.21 -3.92 9.17
CA PHE A 15 -11.54 -3.87 10.60
C PHE A 15 -12.36 -2.62 10.96
N SER A 16 -12.01 -1.45 10.41
CA SER A 16 -12.75 -0.19 10.60
C SER A 16 -14.14 -0.22 9.95
N ALA A 17 -14.28 -0.89 8.80
CA ALA A 17 -15.61 -1.07 8.19
C ALA A 17 -16.50 -1.96 9.06
N VAL A 18 -15.96 -3.08 9.57
CA VAL A 18 -16.68 -4.03 10.43
C VAL A 18 -17.03 -3.42 11.79
N SER A 19 -16.27 -2.45 12.30
CA SER A 19 -16.54 -1.87 13.63
C SER A 19 -17.85 -1.09 13.74
N GLY A 20 -18.53 -0.82 12.62
CA GLY A 20 -19.92 -0.35 12.64
C GLY A 20 -20.92 -1.38 13.17
N LEU A 21 -20.56 -2.67 13.18
CA LEU A 21 -21.39 -3.74 13.69
C LEU A 21 -21.55 -3.69 15.22
N GLU A 22 -20.52 -3.21 15.95
CA GLU A 22 -20.60 -2.98 17.40
C GLU A 22 -21.77 -2.08 17.77
N LEU A 23 -21.96 -0.98 17.03
CA LEU A 23 -23.02 0.00 17.29
C LEU A 23 -24.44 -0.53 17.01
N SER A 24 -24.56 -1.66 16.32
CA SER A 24 -25.85 -2.26 15.95
C SER A 24 -26.20 -3.51 16.77
N MET A 25 -25.28 -4.01 17.60
CA MET A 25 -25.44 -5.22 18.41
C MET A 25 -25.61 -4.88 19.90
N SER A 26 -25.92 -5.87 20.75
CA SER A 26 -25.94 -5.69 22.22
C SER A 26 -24.55 -5.88 22.84
N LYS A 27 -24.24 -5.12 23.91
CA LYS A 27 -22.90 -4.92 24.54
C LYS A 27 -22.12 -6.20 24.87
N GLU A 28 -22.78 -7.33 25.11
CA GLU A 28 -22.12 -8.57 25.57
C GLU A 28 -21.39 -9.34 24.45
N HIS A 29 -21.69 -9.09 23.17
CA HIS A 29 -21.10 -9.83 22.04
C HIS A 29 -20.07 -9.02 21.22
N HIS A 30 -19.79 -7.78 21.59
CA HIS A 30 -19.04 -6.80 20.78
C HIS A 30 -17.64 -7.27 20.39
N LYS A 31 -16.79 -7.60 21.36
CA LYS A 31 -15.37 -7.92 21.08
C LYS A 31 -15.15 -9.31 20.47
N TYR A 32 -16.13 -10.21 20.58
CA TYR A 32 -15.99 -11.59 20.10
C TYR A 32 -16.40 -11.77 18.63
N VAL A 33 -17.21 -10.85 18.07
CA VAL A 33 -17.74 -10.98 16.71
C VAL A 33 -16.93 -10.17 15.69
N GLU A 34 -16.39 -9.00 16.05
CA GLU A 34 -15.67 -8.14 15.10
C GLU A 34 -14.45 -8.81 14.46
N VAL A 35 -13.55 -9.36 15.30
CA VAL A 35 -12.28 -9.93 14.84
C VAL A 35 -12.53 -11.12 13.91
N PRO A 36 -13.38 -12.12 14.24
CA PRO A 36 -13.69 -13.21 13.33
C PRO A 36 -14.32 -12.76 12.01
N VAL A 37 -15.26 -11.80 12.05
CA VAL A 37 -15.90 -11.27 10.82
C VAL A 37 -14.88 -10.59 9.92
N ALA A 38 -14.02 -9.74 10.48
CA ALA A 38 -12.94 -9.12 9.74
C ALA A 38 -11.98 -10.16 9.14
N CYS A 39 -11.61 -11.20 9.90
CA CYS A 39 -10.79 -12.30 9.40
C CYS A 39 -11.45 -13.07 8.25
N ILE A 40 -12.75 -13.37 8.33
CA ILE A 40 -13.50 -14.05 7.25
C ILE A 40 -13.50 -13.20 5.98
N ILE A 41 -13.75 -11.89 6.10
CA ILE A 41 -13.71 -10.96 4.96
C ILE A 41 -12.31 -10.91 4.36
N LEU A 42 -11.25 -10.85 5.18
CA LEU A 42 -9.86 -10.87 4.71
C LEU A 42 -9.51 -12.19 4.01
N ILE A 43 -9.90 -13.33 4.57
CA ILE A 43 -9.68 -14.65 3.92
C ILE A 43 -10.39 -14.69 2.56
N GLY A 44 -11.66 -14.26 2.50
CA GLY A 44 -12.39 -14.17 1.24
C GLY A 44 -11.73 -13.23 0.24
N LEU A 45 -11.29 -12.06 0.69
CA LEU A 45 -10.57 -11.07 -0.10
C LEU A 45 -9.31 -11.67 -0.74
N PHE A 46 -8.45 -12.29 0.07
CA PHE A 46 -7.18 -12.87 -0.38
C PHE A 46 -7.38 -14.14 -1.20
N ALA A 47 -8.41 -14.94 -0.92
CA ALA A 47 -8.77 -16.11 -1.72
C ALA A 47 -9.24 -15.70 -3.12
N LEU A 48 -9.99 -14.60 -3.26
CA LEU A 48 -10.51 -14.13 -4.55
C LEU A 48 -9.45 -13.48 -5.45
N GLN A 49 -8.24 -13.20 -4.95
CA GLN A 49 -7.17 -12.52 -5.69
C GLN A 49 -6.76 -13.24 -6.98
N HIS A 50 -6.80 -14.58 -6.99
CA HIS A 50 -6.39 -15.38 -8.14
C HIS A 50 -7.29 -15.20 -9.38
N TYR A 51 -8.54 -14.75 -9.20
CA TYR A 51 -9.45 -14.45 -10.32
C TYR A 51 -9.05 -13.18 -11.09
N GLY A 52 -8.12 -12.39 -10.54
CA GLY A 52 -7.56 -11.21 -11.16
C GLY A 52 -8.51 -10.00 -11.16
N THR A 53 -7.92 -8.80 -11.15
CA THR A 53 -8.66 -7.54 -11.18
C THR A 53 -9.46 -7.31 -12.46
N HIS A 54 -9.08 -7.95 -13.57
CA HIS A 54 -9.79 -7.78 -14.85
C HIS A 54 -11.27 -8.21 -14.79
N ARG A 55 -11.58 -9.31 -14.11
CA ARG A 55 -12.95 -9.84 -14.05
C ARG A 55 -13.86 -9.06 -13.09
N VAL A 56 -13.28 -8.44 -12.07
CA VAL A 56 -14.02 -7.80 -10.96
C VAL A 56 -13.95 -6.27 -11.01
N GLY A 57 -13.00 -5.71 -11.77
CA GLY A 57 -12.74 -4.27 -11.83
C GLY A 57 -13.93 -3.42 -12.30
N PHE A 58 -14.83 -3.97 -13.13
CA PHE A 58 -16.05 -3.29 -13.52
C PHE A 58 -16.99 -3.00 -12.34
N LEU A 59 -16.99 -3.86 -11.32
CA LEU A 59 -17.81 -3.69 -10.12
C LEU A 59 -17.21 -2.67 -9.13
N PHE A 60 -15.89 -2.43 -9.19
CA PHE A 60 -15.18 -1.57 -8.24
C PHE A 60 -15.57 -0.11 -8.36
N ALA A 61 -15.66 0.43 -9.58
CA ALA A 61 -15.99 1.84 -9.78
C ALA A 61 -17.39 2.20 -9.27
N PRO A 62 -18.47 1.44 -9.56
CA PRO A 62 -19.79 1.67 -8.97
C PRO A 62 -19.80 1.63 -7.44
N VAL A 63 -19.11 0.67 -6.82
CA VAL A 63 -19.05 0.55 -5.36
C VAL A 63 -18.42 1.79 -4.72
N VAL A 64 -17.28 2.24 -5.26
CA VAL A 64 -16.59 3.44 -4.75
C VAL A 64 -17.43 4.70 -4.97
N LEU A 65 -18.10 4.83 -6.13
CA LEU A 65 -18.99 5.96 -6.40
C LEU A 65 -20.16 6.00 -5.41
N VAL A 66 -20.82 4.87 -5.18
CA VAL A 66 -21.92 4.76 -4.22
C VAL A 66 -21.43 5.11 -2.81
N TRP A 67 -20.26 4.63 -2.41
CA TRP A 67 -19.66 4.98 -1.12
C TRP A 67 -19.39 6.48 -0.98
N LEU A 68 -18.74 7.10 -1.97
CA LEU A 68 -18.41 8.53 -1.95
C LEU A 68 -19.67 9.41 -1.91
N LEU A 69 -20.69 9.07 -2.70
CA LEU A 69 -21.98 9.75 -2.68
C LEU A 69 -22.69 9.56 -1.33
N CYS A 70 -22.62 8.36 -0.76
CA CYS A 70 -23.23 8.04 0.53
C CYS A 70 -22.62 8.87 1.67
N ILE A 71 -21.29 8.88 1.81
CA ILE A 71 -20.62 9.68 2.85
C ILE A 71 -20.82 11.18 2.65
N SER A 72 -20.89 11.64 1.40
CA SER A 72 -21.16 13.04 1.04
C SER A 72 -22.57 13.46 1.45
N ALA A 73 -23.58 12.64 1.16
CA ALA A 73 -24.97 12.89 1.54
C ALA A 73 -25.16 12.91 3.07
N ILE A 74 -24.56 11.95 3.78
CA ILE A 74 -24.57 11.91 5.25
C ILE A 74 -23.84 13.12 5.84
N GLY A 75 -22.70 13.48 5.25
CA GLY A 75 -21.94 14.66 5.64
C GLY A 75 -22.76 15.94 5.51
N LEU A 76 -23.41 16.14 4.36
CA LEU A 76 -24.27 17.29 4.10
C LEU A 76 -25.49 17.35 5.03
N TYR A 77 -26.12 16.20 5.29
CA TYR A 77 -27.21 16.08 6.26
C TYR A 77 -26.75 16.53 7.66
N ASN A 78 -25.59 16.06 8.11
CA ASN A 78 -25.10 16.41 9.44
C ASN A 78 -24.69 17.88 9.57
N ILE A 79 -24.14 18.48 8.51
CA ILE A 79 -23.82 19.91 8.48
C ILE A 79 -25.11 20.74 8.60
N THR A 80 -26.14 20.43 7.81
CA THR A 80 -27.39 21.21 7.81
C THR A 80 -28.21 21.01 9.07
N HIS A 81 -28.24 19.79 9.63
CA HIS A 81 -29.05 19.46 10.79
C HIS A 81 -28.43 19.85 12.13
N TRP A 82 -27.12 19.61 12.33
CA TRP A 82 -26.48 19.76 13.65
C TRP A 82 -25.72 21.07 13.82
N ASN A 83 -24.93 21.47 12.82
CA ASN A 83 -24.13 22.68 12.90
C ASN A 83 -23.78 23.27 11.53
N PRO A 84 -24.59 24.21 11.01
CA PRO A 84 -24.34 24.89 9.74
C PRO A 84 -23.06 25.73 9.75
N HIS A 85 -22.56 26.14 10.92
CA HIS A 85 -21.38 27.00 11.06
C HIS A 85 -20.06 26.22 11.09
N VAL A 86 -20.08 24.90 10.91
CA VAL A 86 -18.87 24.06 10.95
C VAL A 86 -17.84 24.42 9.87
N TYR A 87 -18.25 25.06 8.77
CA TYR A 87 -17.33 25.55 7.72
C TYR A 87 -16.30 26.55 8.25
N GLN A 88 -16.58 27.23 9.36
CA GLN A 88 -15.61 28.12 9.99
C GLN A 88 -14.34 27.37 10.44
N ALA A 89 -14.42 26.06 10.69
CA ALA A 89 -13.29 25.22 11.03
C ALA A 89 -12.22 25.13 9.91
N LEU A 90 -12.56 25.49 8.67
CA LEU A 90 -11.60 25.60 7.57
C LEU A 90 -10.64 26.79 7.72
N SER A 91 -10.99 27.77 8.56
CA SER A 91 -10.12 28.92 8.81
C SER A 91 -8.91 28.52 9.65
N PRO A 92 -7.67 28.85 9.21
CA PRO A 92 -6.44 28.59 9.97
C PRO A 92 -6.45 29.17 11.39
N TYR A 93 -7.29 30.18 11.64
CA TYR A 93 -7.50 30.77 12.96
C TYR A 93 -7.91 29.72 14.02
N TYR A 94 -8.78 28.77 13.67
CA TYR A 94 -9.23 27.73 14.60
C TYR A 94 -8.14 26.70 14.89
N MET A 95 -7.31 26.39 13.90
CA MET A 95 -6.13 25.56 14.09
C MET A 95 -5.17 26.22 15.10
N TYR A 96 -4.86 27.51 14.93
CA TYR A 96 -4.03 28.24 15.88
C TYR A 96 -4.63 28.27 17.30
N LYS A 97 -5.94 28.55 17.40
CA LYS A 97 -6.67 28.54 18.69
C LYS A 97 -6.62 27.17 19.36
N PHE A 98 -6.76 26.09 18.58
CA PHE A 98 -6.69 24.70 19.06
C PHE A 98 -5.29 24.37 19.61
N PHE A 99 -4.22 24.70 18.89
CA PHE A 99 -2.86 24.48 19.36
C PHE A 99 -2.53 25.32 20.60
N ARG A 100 -2.96 26.59 20.64
CA ARG A 100 -2.74 27.46 21.80
C ARG A 100 -3.44 26.95 23.05
N LYS A 101 -4.63 26.36 22.92
CA LYS A 101 -5.41 25.84 24.06
C LYS A 101 -4.92 24.46 24.53
N THR A 102 -4.61 23.57 23.59
CA THR A 102 -4.36 22.14 23.89
C THR A 102 -2.87 21.82 24.06
N GLN A 103 -1.97 22.71 23.62
CA GLN A 103 -0.52 22.60 23.79
C GLN A 103 -0.02 21.20 23.37
N ARG A 104 0.55 20.44 24.30
CA ARG A 104 1.08 19.08 24.08
C ARG A 104 0.02 18.09 23.61
N GLY A 105 -1.23 18.20 24.09
CA GLY A 105 -2.33 17.34 23.64
C GLY A 105 -2.72 17.62 22.19
N GLY A 106 -2.63 18.88 21.75
CA GLY A 106 -2.87 19.27 20.36
C GLY A 106 -1.83 18.67 19.43
N TRP A 107 -0.57 18.67 19.87
CA TRP A 107 0.53 18.00 19.16
C TRP A 107 0.32 16.50 19.01
N MET A 108 -0.09 15.81 20.08
CA MET A 108 -0.39 14.37 20.02
C MET A 108 -1.59 14.02 19.12
N SER A 109 -2.53 14.95 18.96
CA SER A 109 -3.69 14.80 18.09
C SER A 109 -3.31 14.76 16.60
N LEU A 110 -2.26 15.48 16.19
CA LEU A 110 -1.78 15.50 14.80
C LEU A 110 -1.48 14.10 14.26
N GLY A 111 -0.93 13.21 15.10
CA GLY A 111 -0.63 11.83 14.69
C GLY A 111 -1.89 11.03 14.33
N GLY A 112 -3.07 11.38 14.85
CA GLY A 112 -4.33 10.73 14.51
C GLY A 112 -4.91 11.18 13.15
N ILE A 113 -4.52 12.37 12.67
CA ILE A 113 -5.01 12.96 11.43
C ILE A 113 -4.32 12.35 10.20
N LEU A 114 -3.15 11.73 10.38
CA LEU A 114 -2.38 11.13 9.28
C LEU A 114 -3.15 10.08 8.48
N LEU A 115 -4.07 9.36 9.13
CA LEU A 115 -4.95 8.40 8.47
C LEU A 115 -5.86 9.03 7.40
N CYS A 116 -6.09 10.35 7.44
CA CYS A 116 -6.87 11.04 6.42
C CYS A 116 -6.10 11.19 5.10
N ILE A 117 -4.76 11.08 5.12
CA ILE A 117 -3.87 11.28 3.97
C ILE A 117 -3.46 9.93 3.35
N THR A 118 -3.64 8.83 4.08
CA THR A 118 -3.31 7.47 3.60
C THR A 118 -4.12 7.15 2.34
N GLY A 119 -3.43 6.66 1.30
CA GLY A 119 -4.00 6.43 -0.03
C GLY A 119 -3.64 7.49 -1.08
N SER A 120 -3.16 8.67 -0.66
CA SER A 120 -2.56 9.64 -1.61
C SER A 120 -1.32 9.07 -2.30
N GLU A 121 -0.55 8.22 -1.63
CA GLU A 121 0.60 7.51 -2.18
C GLU A 121 0.21 6.50 -3.28
N ALA A 122 -0.93 5.81 -3.12
CA ALA A 122 -1.43 4.85 -4.08
C ALA A 122 -1.83 5.54 -5.39
N MET A 123 -2.33 6.77 -5.31
CA MET A 123 -2.65 7.61 -6.46
C MET A 123 -1.41 7.87 -7.35
N PHE A 124 -0.22 7.95 -6.76
CA PHE A 124 1.03 8.10 -7.50
C PHE A 124 1.59 6.77 -8.01
N ALA A 125 1.41 5.67 -7.26
CA ALA A 125 1.78 4.34 -7.71
C ALA A 125 1.01 3.92 -8.98
N ASP A 126 -0.25 4.35 -9.11
CA ASP A 126 -1.14 4.02 -10.23
C ASP A 126 -0.98 4.90 -11.48
N LEU A 127 -0.05 5.88 -11.49
CA LEU A 127 0.28 6.66 -12.69
C LEU A 127 0.80 5.80 -13.86
N GLY A 128 1.24 4.56 -13.57
CA GLY A 128 1.59 3.58 -14.61
C GLY A 128 0.39 2.98 -15.35
N HIS A 129 -0.82 3.13 -14.81
CA HIS A 129 -2.06 2.52 -15.32
C HIS A 129 -3.07 3.52 -15.86
N PHE A 130 -3.13 4.72 -15.29
CA PHE A 130 -4.12 5.74 -15.63
C PHE A 130 -3.48 7.06 -16.05
N SER A 131 -4.19 7.82 -16.87
CA SER A 131 -3.72 9.15 -17.28
C SER A 131 -3.71 10.12 -16.10
N GLN A 132 -2.69 10.98 -16.06
CA GLN A 132 -2.57 12.02 -15.02
C GLN A 132 -3.81 12.93 -14.97
N LEU A 133 -4.42 13.23 -16.13
CA LEU A 133 -5.61 14.09 -16.21
C LEU A 133 -6.83 13.41 -15.58
N SER A 134 -7.05 12.12 -15.84
CA SER A 134 -8.16 11.35 -15.25
C SER A 134 -8.09 11.33 -13.74
N ILE A 135 -6.89 11.10 -13.19
CA ILE A 135 -6.65 11.11 -11.74
C ILE A 135 -6.97 12.48 -11.14
N LYS A 136 -6.46 13.56 -11.75
CA LYS A 136 -6.72 14.93 -11.28
C LYS A 136 -8.21 15.27 -11.26
N ILE A 137 -8.94 14.96 -12.33
CA ILE A 137 -10.38 15.24 -12.42
C ILE A 137 -11.13 14.47 -11.34
N ALA A 138 -10.90 13.15 -11.23
CA ALA A 138 -11.58 12.31 -10.25
C ALA A 138 -11.29 12.76 -8.80
N PHE A 139 -10.02 13.08 -8.50
CA PHE A 139 -9.64 13.52 -7.16
C PHE A 139 -10.26 14.88 -6.81
N THR A 140 -10.13 15.88 -7.69
CA THR A 140 -10.55 17.26 -7.42
C THR A 140 -12.07 17.41 -7.38
N PHE A 141 -12.81 16.76 -8.28
CA PHE A 141 -14.26 16.97 -8.39
C PHE A 141 -15.11 16.00 -7.58
N LEU A 142 -14.58 14.81 -7.26
CA LEU A 142 -15.39 13.76 -6.63
C LEU A 142 -14.82 13.35 -5.27
N VAL A 143 -13.57 12.88 -5.21
CA VAL A 143 -13.00 12.31 -3.97
C VAL A 143 -12.81 13.38 -2.91
N TYR A 144 -12.09 14.46 -3.24
CA TYR A 144 -11.72 15.50 -2.27
C TYR A 144 -12.94 16.23 -1.67
N PRO A 145 -13.95 16.66 -2.45
CA PRO A 145 -15.16 17.27 -1.89
C PRO A 145 -15.95 16.30 -1.00
N SER A 146 -16.06 15.03 -1.40
CA SER A 146 -16.79 14.02 -0.61
C SER A 146 -16.13 13.77 0.75
N LEU A 147 -14.80 13.73 0.80
CA LEU A 147 -14.05 13.57 2.05
C LEU A 147 -14.21 14.80 2.96
N ILE A 148 -14.12 16.01 2.41
CA ILE A 148 -14.34 17.25 3.18
C ILE A 148 -15.74 17.24 3.80
N LEU A 149 -16.77 16.93 3.01
CA LEU A 149 -18.16 16.88 3.50
C LEU A 149 -18.32 15.82 4.59
N ALA A 150 -17.71 14.64 4.43
CA ALA A 150 -17.75 13.58 5.43
C ALA A 150 -17.12 14.02 6.76
N TYR A 151 -15.91 14.58 6.74
CA TYR A 151 -15.23 15.04 7.96
C TYR A 151 -15.93 16.24 8.61
N MET A 152 -16.38 17.22 7.82
CA MET A 152 -17.14 18.36 8.33
C MET A 152 -18.48 17.93 8.93
N GLY A 153 -19.18 16.98 8.32
CA GLY A 153 -20.41 16.43 8.88
C GLY A 153 -20.19 15.66 10.18
N GLN A 154 -19.12 14.87 10.28
CA GLN A 154 -18.75 14.24 11.55
C GLN A 154 -18.43 15.30 12.62
N ALA A 155 -17.68 16.34 12.28
CA ALA A 155 -17.37 17.43 13.20
C ALA A 155 -18.63 18.19 13.63
N ALA A 156 -19.59 18.41 12.73
CA ALA A 156 -20.88 19.05 13.03
C ALA A 156 -21.68 18.21 14.05
N TYR A 157 -21.77 16.90 13.83
CA TYR A 157 -22.44 15.98 14.75
C TYR A 157 -21.78 16.00 16.14
N LEU A 158 -20.45 15.86 16.19
CA LEU A 158 -19.68 15.86 17.43
C LEU A 158 -19.74 17.21 18.16
N SER A 159 -20.00 18.31 17.45
CA SER A 159 -20.10 19.65 18.06
C SER A 159 -21.31 19.83 18.98
N GLN A 160 -22.38 19.06 18.75
CA GLN A 160 -23.59 19.09 19.57
C GLN A 160 -23.63 17.95 20.61
N HIS A 161 -22.92 16.85 20.34
CA HIS A 161 -22.90 15.65 21.19
C HIS A 161 -21.58 15.54 21.97
N HIS A 162 -21.26 16.56 22.77
CA HIS A 162 -20.01 16.63 23.55
C HIS A 162 -19.95 15.66 24.73
N ILE A 163 -21.10 15.19 25.24
CA ILE A 163 -21.21 14.29 26.39
C ILE A 163 -21.67 12.92 25.88
N ILE A 164 -20.76 12.14 25.30
CA ILE A 164 -21.00 10.71 25.06
C ILE A 164 -20.59 10.02 26.35
N GLU A 165 -21.55 9.89 27.27
CA GLU A 165 -21.42 9.36 28.63
C GLU A 165 -21.23 7.83 28.69
N SER A 166 -20.72 7.21 27.64
CA SER A 166 -20.47 5.76 27.61
C SER A 166 -19.41 5.40 26.59
N ASP A 167 -18.71 4.30 26.86
CA ASP A 167 -17.62 3.64 26.10
C ASP A 167 -17.81 3.44 24.58
N TYR A 168 -18.78 4.09 23.93
CA TYR A 168 -18.95 4.05 22.50
C TYR A 168 -17.81 4.79 21.79
N ARG A 169 -17.03 3.99 21.08
CA ARG A 169 -15.88 4.40 20.26
C ARG A 169 -16.32 5.52 19.31
N ILE A 170 -15.62 6.65 19.37
CA ILE A 170 -15.77 7.78 18.43
C ILE A 170 -15.59 7.24 17.02
N GLY A 171 -16.67 7.18 16.23
CA GLY A 171 -16.65 6.54 14.92
C GLY A 171 -17.70 7.11 13.96
N PHE A 172 -17.44 6.99 12.66
CA PHE A 172 -18.31 7.47 11.58
C PHE A 172 -19.77 7.05 11.77
N TYR A 173 -19.99 5.79 12.14
CA TYR A 173 -21.33 5.18 12.30
C TYR A 173 -22.21 5.84 13.38
N VAL A 174 -21.62 6.53 14.36
CA VAL A 174 -22.37 7.28 15.37
C VAL A 174 -23.09 8.47 14.73
N SER A 175 -22.46 9.08 13.71
CA SER A 175 -23.02 10.21 12.96
C SER A 175 -24.05 9.79 11.89
N VAL A 176 -24.28 8.48 11.70
CA VAL A 176 -25.20 7.94 10.69
C VAL A 176 -26.59 7.73 11.31
N PRO A 177 -27.67 8.20 10.65
CA PRO A 177 -29.04 7.95 11.10
C PRO A 177 -29.34 6.45 11.27
N GLU A 178 -30.05 6.08 12.34
CA GLU A 178 -30.21 4.67 12.74
C GLU A 178 -30.77 3.77 11.62
N LYS A 179 -31.75 4.29 10.87
CA LYS A 179 -32.41 3.58 9.75
C LYS A 179 -31.46 3.29 8.59
N LEU A 180 -30.38 4.07 8.43
CA LEU A 180 -29.42 3.95 7.33
C LEU A 180 -28.14 3.21 7.74
N ARG A 181 -27.92 2.89 9.03
CA ARG A 181 -26.69 2.25 9.51
C ARG A 181 -26.39 0.92 8.80
N TRP A 182 -27.38 0.05 8.64
CA TRP A 182 -27.21 -1.25 7.97
C TRP A 182 -26.83 -1.13 6.49
N PRO A 183 -27.56 -0.38 5.65
CA PRO A 183 -27.14 -0.12 4.27
C PRO A 183 -25.73 0.48 4.17
N VAL A 184 -25.41 1.46 5.01
CA VAL A 184 -24.11 2.13 5.02
C VAL A 184 -22.99 1.17 5.42
N LEU A 185 -23.22 0.28 6.39
CA LEU A 185 -22.29 -0.76 6.81
C LEU A 185 -21.93 -1.70 5.66
N VAL A 186 -22.92 -2.17 4.90
CA VAL A 186 -22.67 -3.04 3.74
C VAL A 186 -21.85 -2.32 2.68
N ILE A 187 -22.19 -1.07 2.36
CA ILE A 187 -21.45 -0.26 1.38
C ILE A 187 -20.01 -0.01 1.87
N ALA A 188 -19.82 0.28 3.17
CA ALA A 188 -18.51 0.49 3.77
C ALA A 188 -17.62 -0.76 3.69
N ILE A 189 -18.16 -1.95 3.97
CA ILE A 189 -17.44 -3.22 3.85
C ILE A 189 -17.03 -3.46 2.40
N LEU A 190 -17.94 -3.24 1.44
CA LEU A 190 -17.64 -3.38 0.01
C LEU A 190 -16.55 -2.37 -0.42
N ALA A 191 -16.65 -1.11 0.01
CA ALA A 191 -15.65 -0.09 -0.28
C ALA A 191 -14.28 -0.42 0.33
N ALA A 192 -14.25 -0.93 1.57
CA ALA A 192 -13.02 -1.39 2.22
C ALA A 192 -12.37 -2.57 1.49
N VAL A 193 -13.18 -3.52 1.00
CA VAL A 193 -12.72 -4.62 0.16
C VAL A 193 -12.09 -4.08 -1.13
N VAL A 194 -12.74 -3.14 -1.82
CA VAL A 194 -12.20 -2.53 -3.05
C VAL A 194 -10.91 -1.74 -2.78
N GLY A 195 -10.85 -0.95 -1.72
CA GLY A 195 -9.64 -0.21 -1.34
C GLY A 195 -8.47 -1.15 -1.00
N SER A 196 -8.76 -2.25 -0.29
CA SER A 196 -7.77 -3.27 0.03
C SER A 196 -7.22 -3.96 -1.22
N GLN A 197 -8.06 -4.23 -2.22
CA GLN A 197 -7.65 -4.78 -3.51
C GLN A 197 -6.60 -3.92 -4.20
N ALA A 198 -6.84 -2.60 -4.26
CA ALA A 198 -5.92 -1.66 -4.93
C ALA A 198 -4.51 -1.72 -4.31
N ILE A 199 -4.42 -1.69 -2.98
CA ILE A 199 -3.14 -1.74 -2.26
C ILE A 199 -2.44 -3.10 -2.37
N ILE A 200 -3.18 -4.22 -2.35
CA ILE A 200 -2.62 -5.56 -2.57
C ILE A 200 -1.98 -5.63 -3.97
N THR A 201 -2.69 -5.13 -5.00
CA THR A 201 -2.17 -5.11 -6.37
C THR A 201 -0.97 -4.17 -6.53
N GLY A 202 -0.98 -3.00 -5.87
CA GLY A 202 0.17 -2.12 -5.79
C GLY A 202 1.39 -2.80 -5.17
N THR A 203 1.18 -3.61 -4.13
CA THR A 203 2.25 -4.39 -3.48
C THR A 203 2.86 -5.43 -4.43
N PHE A 204 2.04 -6.10 -5.24
CA PHE A 204 2.55 -7.02 -6.27
C PHE A 204 3.41 -6.29 -7.31
N SER A 205 3.01 -5.09 -7.74
CA SER A 205 3.79 -4.26 -8.66
C SER A 205 5.14 -3.83 -8.07
N ILE A 206 5.18 -3.43 -6.79
CA ILE A 206 6.43 -3.09 -6.11
C ILE A 206 7.36 -4.30 -6.01
N ILE A 207 6.84 -5.47 -5.64
CA ILE A 207 7.66 -6.69 -5.54
C ILE A 207 8.19 -7.12 -6.91
N LYS A 208 7.39 -6.99 -7.97
CA LYS A 208 7.84 -7.21 -9.35
C LYS A 208 9.00 -6.29 -9.71
N GLN A 209 8.90 -4.99 -9.38
CA GLN A 209 9.99 -4.02 -9.60
C GLN A 209 11.24 -4.38 -8.79
N CYS A 210 11.10 -4.73 -7.51
CA CYS A 210 12.22 -5.16 -6.68
C CYS A 210 12.90 -6.43 -7.21
N SER A 211 12.13 -7.40 -7.70
CA SER A 211 12.68 -8.61 -8.32
C SER A 211 13.40 -8.30 -9.63
N SER A 212 12.91 -7.36 -10.44
CA SER A 212 13.58 -6.91 -11.66
C SER A 212 14.91 -6.20 -11.40
N LEU A 213 15.07 -5.59 -10.22
CA LEU A 213 16.33 -4.96 -9.77
C LEU A 213 17.28 -5.96 -9.09
N GLY A 214 16.93 -7.24 -8.99
CA GLY A 214 17.74 -8.25 -8.30
C GLY A 214 17.78 -8.08 -6.78
N CYS A 215 16.89 -7.27 -6.20
CA CYS A 215 16.84 -6.96 -4.76
C CYS A 215 15.84 -7.82 -4.00
N PHE A 216 15.13 -8.75 -4.65
CA PHE A 216 14.11 -9.59 -4.03
C PHE A 216 14.18 -11.02 -4.56
N PRO A 217 13.84 -12.03 -3.73
CA PRO A 217 13.70 -13.42 -4.16
C PRO A 217 12.91 -13.58 -5.46
N ARG A 218 13.36 -14.52 -6.30
CA ARG A 218 12.65 -14.84 -7.55
C ARG A 218 11.29 -15.43 -7.20
N VAL A 219 10.23 -14.68 -7.47
CA VAL A 219 8.84 -15.08 -7.24
C VAL A 219 8.15 -15.44 -8.55
N LYS A 220 7.21 -16.40 -8.49
CA LYS A 220 6.41 -16.76 -9.66
C LYS A 220 5.41 -15.65 -10.00
N ILE A 221 5.67 -14.95 -11.10
CA ILE A 221 4.79 -13.87 -11.62
C ILE A 221 3.79 -14.47 -12.61
N ILE A 222 2.51 -14.33 -12.33
CA ILE A 222 1.41 -14.73 -13.24
C ILE A 222 0.74 -13.45 -13.74
N HIS A 223 0.74 -13.25 -15.06
CA HIS A 223 0.01 -12.15 -15.68
C HIS A 223 -1.46 -12.52 -15.80
N THR A 224 -2.33 -11.81 -15.09
CA THR A 224 -3.78 -12.09 -15.06
C THR A 224 -4.54 -11.57 -16.28
N SER A 225 -3.92 -10.69 -17.08
CA SER A 225 -4.50 -10.19 -18.33
C SER A 225 -3.50 -10.27 -19.47
N SER A 226 -3.99 -10.70 -20.63
CA SER A 226 -3.23 -10.75 -21.88
C SER A 226 -3.06 -9.36 -22.53
N LYS A 227 -3.85 -8.35 -22.11
CA LYS A 227 -3.87 -7.01 -22.70
C LYS A 227 -3.20 -5.94 -21.83
N ILE A 228 -3.22 -6.10 -20.51
CA ILE A 228 -2.70 -5.09 -19.56
C ILE A 228 -1.53 -5.68 -18.78
N HIS A 229 -0.32 -5.24 -19.12
CA HIS A 229 0.93 -5.80 -18.58
C HIS A 229 1.11 -5.59 -17.06
N GLY A 230 0.45 -4.58 -16.48
CA GLY A 230 0.52 -4.28 -15.05
C GLY A 230 -0.48 -5.06 -14.18
N GLN A 231 -1.37 -5.89 -14.75
CA GLN A 231 -2.22 -6.78 -13.96
C GLN A 231 -1.47 -8.06 -13.62
N ILE A 232 -0.91 -8.09 -12.41
CA ILE A 232 0.02 -9.11 -11.94
C ILE A 232 -0.55 -9.79 -10.69
N TYR A 233 -0.47 -11.11 -10.67
CA TYR A 233 -0.76 -11.93 -9.49
C TYR A 233 0.48 -12.73 -9.10
N ILE A 234 0.86 -12.64 -7.82
CA ILE A 234 2.00 -13.38 -7.26
C ILE A 234 1.47 -14.26 -6.11
N PRO A 235 1.24 -15.56 -6.34
CA PRO A 235 0.58 -16.43 -5.37
C PRO A 235 1.27 -16.50 -4.01
N GLU A 236 2.61 -16.62 -4.00
CA GLU A 236 3.40 -16.74 -2.76
C GLU A 236 3.26 -15.50 -1.88
N ILE A 237 3.34 -14.32 -2.51
CA ILE A 237 3.18 -13.04 -1.82
C ILE A 237 1.75 -12.85 -1.35
N ASN A 238 0.76 -13.28 -2.14
CA ASN A 238 -0.64 -13.20 -1.75
C ASN A 238 -0.92 -13.91 -0.42
N TRP A 239 -0.48 -15.16 -0.30
CA TRP A 239 -0.64 -15.95 0.93
C TRP A 239 0.16 -15.37 2.09
N LEU A 240 1.39 -14.89 1.84
CA LEU A 240 2.20 -14.22 2.86
C LEU A 240 1.51 -12.95 3.38
N LEU A 241 1.00 -12.09 2.48
CA LEU A 241 0.27 -10.88 2.84
C LEU A 241 -1.00 -11.22 3.63
N MET A 242 -1.75 -12.27 3.24
CA MET A 242 -2.92 -12.73 3.98
C MET A 242 -2.56 -13.11 5.42
N VAL A 243 -1.53 -13.93 5.62
CA VAL A 243 -1.11 -14.38 6.95
C VAL A 243 -0.68 -13.18 7.81
N LEU A 244 0.13 -12.27 7.26
CA LEU A 244 0.59 -11.08 7.98
C LEU A 244 -0.57 -10.13 8.30
N CYS A 245 -1.51 -9.96 7.39
CA CYS A 245 -2.70 -9.13 7.58
C CYS A 245 -3.57 -9.69 8.70
N LEU A 246 -3.85 -11.00 8.70
CA LEU A 246 -4.58 -11.68 9.77
C LEU A 246 -3.83 -11.59 11.12
N ALA A 247 -2.51 -11.75 11.12
CA ALA A 247 -1.70 -11.62 12.33
C ALA A 247 -1.79 -10.20 12.93
N VAL A 248 -1.77 -9.16 12.10
CA VAL A 248 -1.97 -7.78 12.54
C VAL A 248 -3.39 -7.58 13.08
N THR A 249 -4.43 -8.04 12.37
CA THR A 249 -5.84 -7.90 12.81
C THR A 249 -6.07 -8.59 14.17
N VAL A 250 -5.59 -9.82 14.33
CA VAL A 250 -5.73 -10.61 15.57
C VAL A 250 -4.83 -10.09 16.69
N GLY A 251 -3.65 -9.56 16.36
CA GLY A 251 -2.68 -9.06 17.34
C GLY A 251 -3.08 -7.70 17.93
N PHE A 252 -3.60 -6.78 17.11
CA PHE A 252 -3.99 -5.45 17.57
C PHE A 252 -5.37 -5.41 18.20
N ARG A 253 -6.38 -6.04 17.58
CA ARG A 253 -7.80 -6.03 17.99
C ARG A 253 -8.40 -4.64 18.28
N ASP A 254 -7.75 -3.58 17.80
CA ASP A 254 -8.13 -2.20 18.08
C ASP A 254 -7.77 -1.28 16.92
N THR A 255 -8.78 -0.63 16.34
CA THR A 255 -8.67 0.30 15.24
C THR A 255 -7.75 1.47 15.57
N ARG A 256 -7.74 1.96 16.82
CA ARG A 256 -6.90 3.10 17.19
C ARG A 256 -5.41 2.76 17.12
N ARG A 257 -5.02 1.61 17.67
CA ARG A 257 -3.62 1.16 17.67
C ARG A 257 -3.14 0.80 16.26
N MET A 258 -4.00 0.14 15.46
CA MET A 258 -3.73 -0.11 14.05
C MET A 258 -3.56 1.20 13.28
N GLY A 259 -4.43 2.18 13.56
CA GLY A 259 -4.37 3.51 12.98
C GLY A 259 -3.06 4.25 13.25
N ASN A 260 -2.58 4.21 14.49
CA ASN A 260 -1.28 4.77 14.83
C ASN A 260 -0.13 4.09 14.05
N ALA A 261 -0.21 2.77 13.85
CA ALA A 261 0.77 2.01 13.08
C ALA A 261 0.77 2.39 11.60
N SER A 262 -0.39 2.36 10.94
CA SER A 262 -0.52 2.78 9.54
C SER A 262 -0.08 4.24 9.35
N GLY A 263 -0.47 5.14 10.25
CA GLY A 263 -0.07 6.54 10.22
C GLY A 263 1.44 6.74 10.23
N LEU A 264 2.19 6.00 11.07
CA LEU A 264 3.65 6.08 11.09
C LEU A 264 4.29 5.53 9.81
N ALA A 265 3.74 4.43 9.27
CA ALA A 265 4.24 3.86 8.02
C ALA A 265 4.15 4.87 6.87
N VAL A 266 2.99 5.49 6.69
CA VAL A 266 2.73 6.44 5.59
C VAL A 266 3.55 7.71 5.74
N ILE A 267 3.61 8.34 6.92
CA ILE A 267 4.43 9.55 7.08
C ILE A 267 5.92 9.28 6.85
N THR A 268 6.40 8.09 7.19
CA THR A 268 7.79 7.68 6.90
C THR A 268 8.01 7.51 5.40
N VAL A 269 7.06 6.91 4.68
CA VAL A 269 7.12 6.82 3.21
C VAL A 269 7.14 8.20 2.59
N MET A 270 6.24 9.10 3.02
CA MET A 270 6.15 10.47 2.52
C MET A 270 7.47 11.22 2.72
N LEU A 271 8.05 11.16 3.92
CA LEU A 271 9.34 11.79 4.22
C LEU A 271 10.47 11.27 3.32
N VAL A 272 10.57 9.95 3.15
CA VAL A 272 11.55 9.34 2.24
C VAL A 272 11.32 9.80 0.79
N THR A 273 10.06 9.86 0.34
CA THR A 273 9.74 10.33 -1.02
C THR A 273 10.05 11.81 -1.20
N THR A 274 9.84 12.67 -0.19
CA THR A 274 10.21 14.09 -0.24
C THR A 274 11.71 14.26 -0.38
N CYS A 275 12.51 13.47 0.36
CA CYS A 275 13.96 13.44 0.19
C CYS A 275 14.36 12.97 -1.22
N LEU A 276 13.78 11.88 -1.73
CA LEU A 276 14.09 11.38 -3.07
C LEU A 276 13.67 12.38 -4.17
N MET A 277 12.51 13.03 -4.03
CA MET A 277 12.04 14.04 -4.96
C MET A 277 12.99 15.24 -5.04
N SER A 278 13.63 15.62 -3.94
CA SER A 278 14.66 16.66 -3.95
C SER A 278 15.87 16.27 -4.82
N LEU A 279 16.28 15.00 -4.79
CA LEU A 279 17.34 14.49 -5.66
C LEU A 279 16.88 14.47 -7.13
N VAL A 280 15.63 14.11 -7.40
CA VAL A 280 15.06 14.13 -8.76
C VAL A 280 15.04 15.55 -9.34
N ILE A 281 14.68 16.56 -8.54
CA ILE A 281 14.68 17.97 -8.97
C ILE A 281 16.07 18.42 -9.43
N VAL A 282 17.12 18.02 -8.70
CA VAL A 282 18.50 18.39 -9.01
C VAL A 282 19.07 17.55 -10.14
N LEU A 283 18.96 16.21 -10.07
CA LEU A 283 19.65 15.29 -10.96
C LEU A 283 18.88 15.03 -12.27
N CYS A 284 17.55 14.86 -12.20
CA CYS A 284 16.75 14.51 -13.37
C CYS A 284 16.18 15.75 -14.06
N TRP A 285 15.67 16.72 -13.28
CA TRP A 285 15.10 17.95 -13.85
C TRP A 285 16.13 19.06 -14.06
N GLN A 286 17.37 18.87 -13.58
CA GLN A 286 18.49 19.81 -13.75
C GLN A 286 18.11 21.23 -13.31
N LYS A 287 17.33 21.35 -12.23
CA LYS A 287 16.93 22.64 -11.64
C LYS A 287 17.89 23.05 -10.53
N SER A 288 17.79 24.32 -10.10
CA SER A 288 18.68 24.87 -9.09
C SER A 288 18.56 24.14 -7.75
N VAL A 289 19.69 23.96 -7.07
CA VAL A 289 19.75 23.36 -5.72
C VAL A 289 18.91 24.16 -4.72
N PHE A 290 18.80 25.48 -4.89
CA PHE A 290 17.95 26.34 -4.07
C PHE A 290 16.47 25.95 -4.16
N LEU A 291 15.99 25.55 -5.34
CA LEU A 291 14.60 25.09 -5.50
C LEU A 291 14.39 23.76 -4.75
N ALA A 292 15.35 22.84 -4.84
CA ALA A 292 15.28 21.57 -4.12
C ALA A 292 15.32 21.77 -2.59
N ILE A 293 16.18 22.66 -2.09
CA ILE A 293 16.23 23.02 -0.67
C ILE A 293 14.92 23.68 -0.24
N GLY A 294 14.39 24.62 -1.02
CA GLY A 294 13.10 25.26 -0.73
C GLY A 294 11.95 24.26 -0.68
N PHE A 295 11.94 23.28 -1.59
CA PHE A 295 10.98 22.18 -1.61
C PHE A 295 11.06 21.32 -0.34
N VAL A 296 12.26 20.83 0.01
CA VAL A 296 12.47 20.00 1.22
C VAL A 296 12.17 20.79 2.48
N PHE A 297 12.56 22.05 2.54
CA PHE A 297 12.30 22.88 3.70
C PHE A 297 10.80 23.08 3.90
N PHE A 298 10.04 23.36 2.83
CA PHE A 298 8.60 23.56 2.95
C PHE A 298 7.84 22.26 3.26
N PHE A 299 7.98 21.22 2.43
CA PHE A 299 7.23 19.98 2.60
C PHE A 299 7.80 19.11 3.73
N GLY A 300 9.13 19.02 3.82
CA GLY A 300 9.79 18.22 4.83
C GLY A 300 9.62 18.75 6.25
N THR A 301 9.45 20.06 6.46
CA THR A 301 9.11 20.58 7.80
C THR A 301 7.70 20.15 8.22
N ILE A 302 6.70 20.26 7.32
CA ILE A 302 5.33 19.78 7.59
C ILE A 302 5.35 18.29 7.92
N GLU A 303 6.02 17.49 7.10
CA GLU A 303 6.12 16.05 7.32
C GLU A 303 6.87 15.70 8.62
N ALA A 304 7.95 16.42 8.94
CA ALA A 304 8.69 16.23 10.19
C ALA A 304 7.83 16.55 11.43
N LEU A 305 6.94 17.55 11.36
CA LEU A 305 5.97 17.84 12.44
C LEU A 305 5.03 16.64 12.67
N TYR A 306 4.49 16.07 11.60
CA TYR A 306 3.61 14.88 11.70
C TYR A 306 4.38 13.62 12.13
N PHE A 307 5.62 13.45 11.67
CA PHE A 307 6.49 12.34 12.04
C PHE A 307 6.81 12.36 13.53
N THR A 308 7.21 13.52 14.06
CA THR A 308 7.50 13.71 15.49
C THR A 308 6.24 13.54 16.34
N ALA A 309 5.07 14.00 15.88
CA ALA A 309 3.80 13.70 16.54
C ALA A 309 3.49 12.20 16.57
N SER A 310 3.77 11.47 15.49
CA SER A 310 3.53 10.02 15.41
C SER A 310 4.48 9.19 16.27
N LEU A 311 5.73 9.62 16.41
CA LEU A 311 6.71 8.98 17.28
C LEU A 311 6.27 8.97 18.75
N THR A 312 5.47 9.94 19.20
CA THR A 312 4.93 9.91 20.58
C THR A 312 4.04 8.69 20.84
N LYS A 313 3.47 8.08 19.79
CA LYS A 313 2.61 6.90 19.85
C LYS A 313 3.34 5.61 19.48
N PHE A 314 4.68 5.62 19.49
CA PHE A 314 5.50 4.47 19.13
C PHE A 314 5.17 3.21 19.94
N LEU A 315 5.00 3.37 21.26
CA LEU A 315 4.64 2.29 22.18
C LEU A 315 3.17 1.84 22.06
N GLU A 316 2.30 2.64 21.42
CA GLU A 316 0.89 2.28 21.18
C GLU A 316 0.72 1.38 19.94
N GLY A 317 1.81 0.80 19.42
CA GLY A 317 1.81 -0.17 18.32
C GLY A 317 2.45 0.34 17.02
N ALA A 318 2.92 1.59 16.96
CA ALA A 318 3.51 2.12 15.74
C ALA A 318 4.90 1.54 15.41
N TRP A 319 5.51 0.76 16.31
CA TRP A 319 6.74 0.01 16.06
C TRP A 319 6.60 -1.12 15.03
N VAL A 320 5.39 -1.68 14.85
CA VAL A 320 5.13 -2.84 13.97
C VAL A 320 5.55 -2.63 12.51
N PRO A 321 5.15 -1.55 11.82
CA PRO A 321 5.60 -1.30 10.44
C PRO A 321 7.11 -1.14 10.31
N ILE A 322 7.78 -0.59 11.33
CA ILE A 322 9.24 -0.46 11.34
C ILE A 322 9.89 -1.83 11.46
N ALA A 323 9.39 -2.68 12.36
CA ALA A 323 9.86 -4.06 12.48
C ALA A 323 9.65 -4.86 11.19
N LEU A 324 8.47 -4.76 10.57
CA LEU A 324 8.19 -5.39 9.27
C LEU A 324 9.14 -4.88 8.18
N ALA A 325 9.35 -3.56 8.11
CA ALA A 325 10.26 -2.96 7.14
C ALA A 325 11.71 -3.43 7.35
N PHE A 326 12.15 -3.56 8.60
CA PHE A 326 13.49 -4.05 8.93
C PHE A 326 13.68 -5.52 8.51
N ILE A 327 12.68 -6.38 8.75
CA ILE A 327 12.71 -7.78 8.30
C ILE A 327 12.83 -7.87 6.77
N PHE A 328 11.98 -7.13 6.05
CA PHE A 328 12.05 -7.11 4.58
C PHE A 328 13.37 -6.53 4.07
N LEU A 329 13.92 -5.51 4.73
CA LEU A 329 15.22 -4.94 4.37
C LEU A 329 16.34 -5.98 4.49
N ILE A 330 16.37 -6.77 5.58
CA ILE A 330 17.35 -7.84 5.75
C ILE A 330 17.24 -8.85 4.60
N ILE A 331 16.02 -9.30 4.27
CA ILE A 331 15.79 -10.23 3.15
C ILE A 331 16.32 -9.64 1.84
N MET A 332 16.01 -8.38 1.56
CA MET A 332 16.47 -7.70 0.34
C MET A 332 17.98 -7.56 0.29
N CYS A 333 18.63 -7.16 1.38
CA CYS A 333 20.09 -7.01 1.46
C CYS A 333 20.81 -8.36 1.28
N VAL A 334 20.35 -9.41 1.96
CA VAL A 334 20.92 -10.76 1.84
C VAL A 334 20.76 -11.28 0.42
N TRP A 335 19.59 -11.08 -0.19
CA TRP A 335 19.34 -11.53 -1.56
C TRP A 335 20.16 -10.76 -2.60
N HIS A 336 20.25 -9.45 -2.45
CA HIS A 336 21.06 -8.60 -3.32
C HIS A 336 22.54 -8.98 -3.23
N TYR A 337 23.05 -9.19 -2.01
CA TYR A 337 24.41 -9.67 -1.79
C TYR A 337 24.67 -11.02 -2.49
N GLY A 338 23.77 -11.98 -2.34
CA GLY A 338 23.88 -13.29 -3.01
C GLY A 338 23.85 -13.18 -4.53
N THR A 339 22.98 -12.33 -5.08
CA THR A 339 22.87 -12.08 -6.52
C THR A 339 24.16 -11.44 -7.07
N LEU A 340 24.72 -10.46 -6.34
CA LEU A 340 25.96 -9.80 -6.71
C LEU A 340 27.15 -10.77 -6.66
N LYS A 341 27.24 -11.61 -5.62
CA LYS A 341 28.29 -12.63 -5.51
C LYS A 341 28.19 -13.69 -6.60
N LYS A 342 26.97 -14.11 -6.95
CA LYS A 342 26.74 -15.01 -8.10
C LYS A 342 27.21 -14.36 -9.39
N TYR A 343 26.85 -13.10 -9.63
CA TYR A 343 27.27 -12.38 -10.83
C TYR A 343 28.79 -12.24 -10.92
N GLU A 344 29.46 -11.89 -9.82
CA GLU A 344 30.93 -11.84 -9.74
C GLU A 344 31.56 -13.20 -10.07
N PHE A 345 31.00 -14.29 -9.53
CA PHE A 345 31.46 -15.65 -9.84
C PHE A 345 31.28 -15.99 -11.32
N ASP A 346 30.14 -15.66 -11.92
CA ASP A 346 29.86 -15.90 -13.34
C ASP A 346 30.80 -15.10 -14.26
N VAL A 347 31.17 -13.86 -13.86
CA VAL A 347 32.13 -13.03 -14.60
C VAL A 347 33.55 -13.59 -14.51
N GLN A 348 33.97 -14.06 -13.34
CA GLN A 348 35.31 -14.64 -13.13
C GLN A 348 35.48 -15.98 -13.84
N ASN A 349 34.43 -16.80 -13.85
CA ASN A 349 34.44 -18.14 -14.46
C ASN A 349 33.85 -18.15 -15.88
N LYS A 350 33.73 -16.99 -16.52
CA LYS A 350 33.20 -16.91 -17.88
C LYS A 350 34.09 -17.68 -18.84
N VAL A 351 33.45 -18.43 -19.73
CA VAL A 351 34.14 -19.26 -20.71
C VAL A 351 34.17 -18.53 -22.05
N SER A 352 35.32 -18.58 -22.72
CA SER A 352 35.44 -18.00 -24.06
C SER A 352 34.71 -18.88 -25.08
N ILE A 353 34.10 -18.24 -26.09
CA ILE A 353 33.46 -18.95 -27.19
C ILE A 353 34.48 -19.84 -27.91
N ASN A 354 35.72 -19.37 -28.06
CA ASN A 354 36.81 -20.12 -28.68
C ASN A 354 37.12 -21.42 -27.96
N TRP A 355 37.11 -21.42 -26.61
CA TRP A 355 37.29 -22.64 -25.84
C TRP A 355 36.17 -23.64 -26.13
N LEU A 356 34.91 -23.19 -26.17
CA LEU A 356 33.77 -24.06 -26.44
C LEU A 356 33.80 -24.63 -27.87
N LEU A 357 34.19 -23.81 -28.87
CA LEU A 357 34.38 -24.26 -30.25
C LEU A 357 35.52 -25.28 -30.36
N SER A 358 36.60 -25.14 -29.60
CA SER A 358 37.71 -26.10 -29.58
C SER A 358 37.33 -27.44 -28.94
N LEU A 359 36.38 -27.45 -28.01
CA LEU A 359 35.88 -28.63 -27.33
C LEU A 359 34.82 -29.40 -28.14
N GLY A 360 34.20 -28.73 -29.12
CA GLY A 360 33.13 -29.29 -29.94
C GLY A 360 33.49 -30.59 -30.67
N PRO A 361 34.66 -30.68 -31.35
CA PRO A 361 35.08 -31.89 -32.07
C PRO A 361 35.36 -33.10 -31.17
N SER A 362 35.79 -32.89 -29.93
CA SER A 362 36.21 -33.96 -29.01
C SER A 362 35.08 -34.52 -28.16
N LEU A 363 34.01 -33.77 -27.94
CA LEU A 363 32.89 -34.15 -27.09
C LEU A 363 31.83 -35.04 -27.77
N GLY A 364 31.94 -35.28 -29.08
CA GLY A 364 30.95 -36.08 -29.82
C GLY A 364 29.56 -35.43 -29.83
N ILE A 365 29.50 -34.12 -30.04
CA ILE A 365 28.25 -33.36 -29.90
C ILE A 365 27.20 -33.80 -30.93
N VAL A 366 26.07 -34.29 -30.44
CA VAL A 366 24.91 -34.68 -31.26
C VAL A 366 24.05 -33.46 -31.54
N ARG A 367 23.64 -33.25 -32.80
CA ARG A 367 22.72 -32.17 -33.16
C ARG A 367 21.27 -32.66 -33.20
N VAL A 368 20.41 -32.01 -32.42
CA VAL A 368 18.97 -32.29 -32.33
C VAL A 368 18.20 -31.16 -33.01
N ARG A 369 17.11 -31.47 -33.71
CA ARG A 369 16.27 -30.44 -34.34
C ARG A 369 15.61 -29.55 -33.27
N GLY A 370 15.68 -28.23 -33.45
CA GLY A 370 15.00 -27.24 -32.61
C GLY A 370 15.85 -26.00 -32.32
N ILE A 371 15.39 -25.14 -31.42
CA ILE A 371 16.12 -23.94 -30.97
C ILE A 371 16.24 -24.00 -29.45
N GLY A 372 17.47 -23.95 -28.95
CA GLY A 372 17.76 -23.79 -27.52
C GLY A 372 18.10 -22.34 -27.22
N LEU A 373 17.41 -21.73 -26.26
CA LEU A 373 17.71 -20.38 -25.78
C LEU A 373 18.35 -20.48 -24.40
N VAL A 374 19.52 -19.87 -24.23
CA VAL A 374 20.21 -19.78 -22.95
C VAL A 374 20.31 -18.32 -22.56
N HIS A 375 19.52 -17.94 -21.56
CA HIS A 375 19.55 -16.59 -21.03
C HIS A 375 20.72 -16.43 -20.07
N THR A 376 21.52 -15.39 -20.30
CA THR A 376 22.64 -15.00 -19.44
C THR A 376 22.55 -13.51 -19.13
N GLU A 377 22.96 -13.14 -17.92
CA GLU A 377 23.09 -11.74 -17.50
C GLU A 377 24.48 -11.18 -17.86
N LEU A 378 25.40 -12.02 -18.37
CA LEU A 378 26.74 -11.62 -18.80
C LEU A 378 26.68 -10.84 -20.13
N VAL A 379 27.35 -9.69 -20.18
CA VAL A 379 27.48 -8.85 -21.39
C VAL A 379 28.33 -9.52 -22.47
N SER A 380 29.32 -10.32 -22.08
CA SER A 380 30.21 -11.05 -22.99
C SER A 380 30.70 -12.35 -22.37
N GLY A 381 30.87 -13.37 -23.23
CA GLY A 381 31.28 -14.71 -22.82
C GLY A 381 30.12 -15.64 -22.50
N ILE A 382 30.44 -16.91 -22.31
CA ILE A 382 29.47 -17.97 -22.02
C ILE A 382 29.48 -18.22 -20.50
N PRO A 383 28.32 -18.29 -19.83
CA PRO A 383 28.26 -18.61 -18.41
C PRO A 383 28.80 -20.02 -18.13
N ALA A 384 29.50 -20.19 -17.00
CA ALA A 384 30.10 -21.47 -16.60
C ALA A 384 29.07 -22.61 -16.48
N ILE A 385 27.82 -22.28 -16.17
CA ILE A 385 26.72 -23.27 -16.12
C ILE A 385 26.49 -23.89 -17.50
N PHE A 386 26.64 -23.12 -18.58
CA PHE A 386 26.45 -23.65 -19.93
C PHE A 386 27.59 -24.56 -20.35
N SER A 387 28.85 -24.23 -20.01
CA SER A 387 29.95 -25.17 -20.28
C SER A 387 29.75 -26.49 -19.54
N HIS A 388 29.34 -26.43 -18.26
CA HIS A 388 29.01 -27.62 -17.48
C HIS A 388 27.82 -28.41 -18.06
N PHE A 389 26.81 -27.72 -18.60
CA PHE A 389 25.69 -28.36 -19.29
C PHE A 389 26.17 -29.12 -20.54
N VAL A 390 26.99 -28.48 -21.38
CA VAL A 390 27.48 -29.06 -22.63
C VAL A 390 28.41 -30.25 -22.39
N THR A 391 29.25 -30.21 -21.35
CA THR A 391 30.14 -31.34 -21.02
C THR A 391 29.39 -32.56 -20.51
N ASN A 392 28.25 -32.39 -19.82
CA ASN A 392 27.45 -33.50 -19.29
C ASN A 392 26.38 -33.99 -20.28
N LEU A 393 25.87 -33.09 -21.12
CA LEU A 393 24.87 -33.34 -22.15
C LEU A 393 25.40 -32.78 -23.47
N PRO A 394 26.20 -33.55 -24.23
CA PRO A 394 26.79 -33.12 -25.49
C PRO A 394 25.75 -33.13 -26.62
N ALA A 395 24.69 -32.34 -26.46
CA ALA A 395 23.61 -32.20 -27.43
C ALA A 395 23.36 -30.72 -27.71
N PHE A 396 23.45 -30.32 -28.99
CA PHE A 396 23.08 -28.97 -29.43
C PHE A 396 21.84 -28.98 -30.30
N HIS A 397 21.06 -27.90 -30.16
CA HIS A 397 19.95 -27.63 -31.05
C HIS A 397 20.49 -27.07 -32.38
N GLN A 398 20.09 -27.66 -33.50
CA GLN A 398 20.37 -27.13 -34.83
C GLN A 398 19.27 -26.15 -35.22
N ALA A 399 19.61 -24.86 -35.18
CA ALA A 399 18.82 -23.84 -35.86
C ALA A 399 18.83 -24.13 -37.37
N LEU A 400 17.63 -24.12 -37.96
CA LEU A 400 17.38 -24.41 -39.38
C LEU A 400 18.17 -23.48 -40.31
#